data_AF-A0A7X6YSY3-F1
#
_entry.id   AF-A0A7X6YSY3-F1
#
_cell.length_a   1.000
_cell.length_b   1.000
_cell.length_c   1.000
_cell.angle_alpha   90.00
_cell.angle_beta   90.00
_cell.angle_gamma   90.00
#
_symmetry.space_group_name_H-M   'P 1'
#
loop_
_entity.id
_entity.type
_entity.pdbx_description
1 polymer ?
#
loop_
_entity_poly.entity_id
_entity_poly.type
_entity_poly.pdbx_seq_one_letter_code
_entity_poly.pdbx_strand_id
1 'polypeptide(L)'
;AQTIYNRRGFTDEFYFTVTGMESPEANEAFTVALRKALARALVVHPDDTAAIGVWNMAENYVQTMRIFSTIQLFVLIIGLCTLVAGIVGVGNIMIITVKERTREFGIKKAIGASPANILNAVLVESIMITGVFGYIGMILGIGLLELLSLIMDNATSGGADGPKVFLNPSVDLTIVMIATGILIVAGLLAGYFPARKAVNIKPVEAMRAE
;
A
#
# COMPACT_ATOMS: atom_id res chain seq x y z
N ALA A 1 15.67 23.83 -35.95
CA ALA A 1 17.05 24.25 -35.61
C ALA A 1 17.22 25.77 -35.60
N GLN A 2 16.22 26.58 -35.21
CA GLN A 2 16.25 28.03 -35.44
C GLN A 2 15.87 28.92 -34.24
N THR A 3 15.95 28.39 -33.02
CA THR A 3 15.68 29.17 -31.79
C THR A 3 16.71 28.98 -30.68
N ILE A 4 17.81 28.25 -30.94
CA ILE A 4 18.87 27.97 -29.94
C ILE A 4 19.86 29.17 -29.81
N TYR A 5 19.77 30.16 -30.70
CA TYR A 5 20.64 31.34 -30.66
C TYR A 5 19.95 32.52 -29.94
N ASN A 6 20.00 32.49 -28.61
CA ASN A 6 19.68 33.67 -27.81
C ASN A 6 20.81 34.71 -27.94
N ARG A 7 20.42 35.98 -27.95
CA ARG A 7 21.10 37.18 -28.47
C ARG A 7 22.36 37.63 -27.70
N ARG A 8 22.93 36.78 -26.83
CA ARG A 8 24.17 37.02 -26.06
C ARG A 8 25.22 35.91 -26.17
N GLY A 9 25.00 34.87 -26.97
CA GLY A 9 26.07 34.01 -27.50
C GLY A 9 26.71 33.00 -26.54
N PHE A 10 26.19 32.81 -25.32
CA PHE A 10 26.64 31.75 -24.41
C PHE A 10 25.48 30.78 -24.15
N THR A 11 25.73 29.49 -24.34
CA THR A 11 24.81 28.41 -23.97
C THR A 11 25.36 27.75 -22.72
N ASP A 12 24.70 28.01 -21.59
CA ASP A 12 25.22 27.60 -20.28
C ASP A 12 24.75 26.19 -19.87
N GLU A 13 23.71 25.65 -20.50
CA GLU A 13 23.15 24.35 -20.13
C GLU A 13 22.58 23.56 -21.33
N PHE A 14 22.84 22.25 -21.35
CA PHE A 14 22.33 21.32 -22.35
C PHE A 14 21.66 20.12 -21.66
N TYR A 15 20.41 19.87 -21.99
CA TYR A 15 19.66 18.69 -21.54
C TYR A 15 19.50 17.71 -22.70
N PHE A 16 19.88 16.45 -22.48
CA PHE A 16 19.70 15.39 -23.45
C PHE A 16 19.40 14.08 -22.73
N THR A 17 18.58 13.23 -23.35
CA THR A 17 18.23 11.91 -22.84
C THR A 17 18.97 10.86 -23.64
N VAL A 18 19.66 9.95 -22.96
CA VAL A 18 20.35 8.83 -23.58
C VAL A 18 19.58 7.55 -23.25
N THR A 19 19.13 6.85 -24.28
CA THR A 19 18.46 5.56 -24.16
C THR A 19 19.47 4.41 -24.20
N GLY A 20 19.14 3.28 -23.57
CA GLY A 20 19.99 2.07 -23.59
C GLY A 20 21.04 1.95 -22.47
N MET A 21 20.96 2.78 -21.43
CA MET A 21 21.78 2.61 -20.22
C MET A 21 20.96 1.90 -19.14
N GLU A 22 21.17 0.59 -19.00
CA GLU A 22 20.39 -0.27 -18.10
C GLU A 22 20.99 -0.38 -16.68
N SER A 23 22.26 -0.01 -16.49
CA SER A 23 22.98 -0.09 -15.21
C SER A 23 23.40 1.29 -14.70
N PRO A 24 23.31 1.55 -13.38
CA PRO A 24 23.89 2.74 -12.76
C PRO A 24 25.38 2.93 -13.09
N GLU A 25 26.15 1.84 -13.14
CA GLU A 25 27.58 1.86 -13.45
C GLU A 25 27.84 2.27 -14.90
N ALA A 26 27.01 1.80 -15.85
CA ALA A 26 27.12 2.18 -17.25
C ALA A 26 26.81 3.67 -17.46
N ASN A 27 25.87 4.20 -16.68
CA ASN A 27 25.50 5.62 -16.73
C ASN A 27 26.58 6.52 -16.09
N GLU A 28 27.20 6.09 -14.99
CA GLU A 28 28.35 6.78 -14.41
C GLU A 28 29.55 6.77 -15.38
N ALA A 29 29.86 5.61 -15.96
CA ALA A 29 30.93 5.48 -16.96
C ALA A 29 30.69 6.36 -18.19
N PHE A 30 29.44 6.46 -18.66
CA PHE A 30 29.05 7.37 -19.73
C PHE A 30 29.23 8.84 -19.32
N THR A 31 28.80 9.20 -18.11
CA THR A 31 28.96 10.56 -17.57
C THR A 31 30.43 10.98 -17.54
N VAL A 32 31.31 10.08 -17.09
CA VAL A 32 32.77 10.30 -17.09
C VAL A 32 33.33 10.41 -18.50
N ALA A 33 32.92 9.50 -19.41
CA ALA A 33 33.38 9.51 -20.80
C ALA A 33 32.95 10.79 -21.54
N LEU A 34 31.70 11.23 -21.33
CA LEU A 34 31.15 12.46 -21.87
C LEU A 34 31.91 13.67 -21.37
N ARG A 35 32.14 13.76 -20.05
CA ARG A 35 32.92 14.85 -19.45
C ARG A 35 34.31 14.95 -20.08
N LYS A 36 34.98 13.81 -20.25
CA LYS A 36 36.32 13.74 -20.85
C LYS A 36 36.34 14.07 -22.35
N ALA A 37 35.26 13.77 -23.07
CA ALA A 37 35.10 14.18 -24.47
C ALA A 37 34.88 15.70 -24.57
N LEU A 38 34.03 16.27 -23.72
CA LEU A 38 33.75 17.71 -23.67
C LEU A 38 34.98 18.51 -23.21
N ALA A 39 35.71 18.05 -22.20
CA ALA A 39 36.94 18.69 -21.73
C ALA A 39 38.00 18.80 -22.83
N ARG A 40 38.15 17.74 -23.66
CA ARG A 40 39.04 17.76 -24.83
C ARG A 40 38.57 18.72 -25.92
N ALA A 41 37.27 18.78 -26.18
CA ALA A 41 36.70 19.66 -27.20
C ALA A 41 36.74 21.14 -26.80
N LEU A 42 36.61 21.44 -25.51
CA LEU A 42 36.54 22.80 -24.96
C LEU A 42 37.88 23.32 -24.43
N VAL A 43 38.97 22.54 -24.56
CA VAL A 43 40.32 22.90 -24.07
C VAL A 43 40.33 23.21 -22.56
N VAL A 44 39.62 22.40 -21.79
CA VAL A 44 39.54 22.47 -20.34
C VAL A 44 40.36 21.31 -19.76
N HIS A 45 41.02 21.52 -18.62
CA HIS A 45 41.74 20.44 -17.95
C HIS A 45 40.78 19.28 -17.63
N PRO A 46 41.13 18.02 -17.95
CA PRO A 46 40.20 16.88 -17.80
C PRO A 46 39.63 16.70 -16.39
N ASP A 47 40.39 17.12 -15.38
CA ASP A 47 40.04 17.00 -13.96
C ASP A 47 39.41 18.28 -13.38
N ASP A 48 39.24 19.34 -14.17
CA ASP A 48 38.58 20.56 -13.69
C ASP A 48 37.07 20.35 -13.63
N THR A 49 36.59 20.01 -12.43
CA THR A 49 35.18 19.74 -12.18
C THR A 49 34.31 21.00 -12.10
N ALA A 50 34.92 22.18 -11.96
CA ALA A 50 34.19 23.46 -11.86
C ALA A 50 33.85 24.02 -13.25
N ALA A 51 34.63 23.67 -14.27
CA ALA A 51 34.45 24.17 -15.63
C ALA A 51 33.32 23.48 -16.42
N ILE A 52 33.04 22.19 -16.15
CA ILE A 52 31.95 21.44 -16.81
C ILE A 52 31.17 20.66 -15.74
N GLY A 53 29.97 21.12 -15.43
CA GLY A 53 29.01 20.39 -14.59
C GLY A 53 28.25 19.36 -15.40
N VAL A 54 28.16 18.12 -14.91
CA VAL A 54 27.28 17.09 -15.48
C VAL A 54 26.37 16.58 -14.37
N TRP A 55 25.08 16.88 -14.46
CA TRP A 55 24.08 16.39 -13.52
C TRP A 55 23.48 15.09 -14.04
N ASN A 56 23.72 14.01 -13.32
CA ASN A 56 23.14 12.72 -13.62
C ASN A 56 21.77 12.59 -12.93
N MET A 57 20.70 12.66 -13.71
CA MET A 57 19.35 12.50 -13.16
C MET A 57 19.02 11.05 -12.79
N ALA A 58 19.71 10.05 -13.35
CA ALA A 58 19.38 8.66 -13.05
C ALA A 58 19.83 8.22 -11.65
N GLU A 59 20.95 8.76 -11.14
CA GLU A 59 21.37 8.49 -9.77
C GLU A 59 20.33 9.02 -8.76
N ASN A 60 19.89 10.26 -8.96
CA ASN A 60 18.81 10.87 -8.17
C ASN A 60 17.51 10.06 -8.28
N TYR A 61 17.15 9.62 -9.48
CA TYR A 61 15.97 8.78 -9.71
C TYR A 61 16.04 7.45 -8.96
N VAL A 62 17.18 6.74 -9.02
CA VAL A 62 17.39 5.48 -8.29
C VAL A 62 17.32 5.70 -6.78
N GLN A 63 17.91 6.78 -6.26
CA GLN A 63 17.81 7.12 -4.83
C GLN A 63 16.37 7.43 -4.42
N THR A 64 15.65 8.24 -5.19
CA THR A 64 14.23 8.55 -4.95
C THR A 64 13.37 7.28 -4.98
N MET A 65 13.57 6.39 -5.96
CA MET A 65 12.84 5.13 -6.06
C MET A 65 13.12 4.20 -4.88
N ARG A 66 14.36 4.18 -4.38
CA ARG A 66 14.74 3.42 -3.17
C ARG A 66 14.03 3.93 -1.92
N ILE A 67 13.89 5.24 -1.77
CA ILE A 67 13.14 5.86 -0.67
C ILE A 67 11.66 5.43 -0.74
N PHE A 68 11.03 5.57 -1.91
CA PHE A 68 9.64 5.16 -2.10
C PHE A 68 9.42 3.66 -1.84
N SER A 69 10.30 2.80 -2.33
CA SER A 69 10.25 1.35 -2.06
C SER A 69 10.37 1.04 -0.57
N THR A 70 11.24 1.75 0.14
CA THR A 70 11.40 1.61 1.59
C THR A 70 10.13 2.04 2.33
N ILE A 71 9.55 3.19 1.98
CA ILE A 71 8.28 3.68 2.55
C ILE A 71 7.15 2.66 2.30
N GLN A 72 7.06 2.13 1.08
CA GLN A 72 6.06 1.12 0.72
C GLN A 72 6.18 -0.14 1.61
N LEU A 73 7.40 -0.63 1.85
CA LEU A 73 7.65 -1.75 2.75
C LEU A 73 7.20 -1.43 4.19
N PHE A 74 7.54 -0.25 4.71
CA PHE A 74 7.12 0.19 6.04
C PHE A 74 5.59 0.25 6.16
N VAL A 75 4.90 0.84 5.18
CA VAL A 75 3.44 0.93 5.16
C VAL A 75 2.82 -0.46 5.12
N LEU A 76 3.38 -1.39 4.35
CA LEU A 76 2.90 -2.77 4.29
C LEU A 76 3.02 -3.47 5.65
N ILE A 77 4.15 -3.31 6.35
CA ILE A 77 4.36 -3.89 7.68
C ILE A 77 3.36 -3.31 8.69
N ILE A 78 3.20 -1.99 8.72
CA ILE A 78 2.25 -1.32 9.61
C ILE A 78 0.81 -1.76 9.31
N GLY A 79 0.45 -1.86 8.03
CA GLY A 79 -0.84 -2.38 7.58
C GLY A 79 -1.09 -3.80 8.07
N LEU A 80 -0.10 -4.69 7.96
CA LEU A 80 -0.19 -6.06 8.46
C LEU A 80 -0.35 -6.11 9.98
N CYS A 81 0.45 -5.34 10.73
CA CYS A 81 0.33 -5.24 12.19
C CYS A 81 -1.06 -4.76 12.62
N THR A 82 -1.60 -3.75 11.91
CA THR A 82 -2.93 -3.19 12.17
C THR A 82 -4.03 -4.21 11.87
N LEU A 83 -3.89 -4.95 10.76
CA LEU A 83 -4.81 -6.05 10.41
C LEU A 83 -4.82 -7.13 11.50
N VAL A 84 -3.64 -7.56 11.98
CA VAL A 84 -3.53 -8.56 13.05
C VAL A 84 -4.16 -8.06 14.34
N ALA A 85 -3.92 -6.80 14.72
CA ALA A 85 -4.57 -6.19 15.88
C ALA A 85 -6.10 -6.19 15.74
N GLY A 86 -6.61 -5.90 14.53
CA GLY A 86 -8.04 -5.98 14.20
C GLY A 86 -8.62 -7.40 14.34
N ILE A 87 -7.91 -8.41 13.83
CA ILE A 87 -8.30 -9.83 13.94
C ILE A 87 -8.44 -10.25 15.41
N VAL A 88 -7.48 -9.85 16.26
CA VAL A 88 -7.53 -10.13 17.70
C VAL A 88 -8.70 -9.42 18.36
N GLY A 89 -8.94 -8.15 18.00
CA GLY A 89 -10.08 -7.37 18.51
C GLY A 89 -11.43 -8.00 18.18
N VAL A 90 -11.66 -8.36 16.91
CA VAL A 90 -12.87 -9.06 16.47
C VAL A 90 -13.01 -10.41 17.16
N GLY A 91 -11.90 -11.17 17.27
CA GLY A 91 -11.90 -12.45 17.96
C GLY A 91 -12.33 -12.34 19.42
N ASN A 92 -11.88 -11.30 20.14
CA ASN A 92 -12.27 -11.08 21.54
C ASN A 92 -13.77 -10.77 21.68
N ILE A 93 -14.30 -9.90 20.82
CA ILE A 93 -15.73 -9.57 20.80
C ILE A 93 -16.55 -10.84 20.51
N MET A 94 -16.14 -11.61 19.50
CA MET A 94 -16.83 -12.84 19.12
C MET A 94 -16.82 -13.89 20.24
N ILE A 95 -15.77 -13.98 21.05
CA ILE A 95 -15.76 -14.83 22.25
C ILE A 95 -16.84 -14.39 23.26
N ILE A 96 -17.04 -13.09 23.45
CA ILE A 96 -18.07 -12.55 24.34
C ILE A 96 -19.46 -12.86 23.78
N THR A 97 -19.70 -12.58 22.50
CA THR A 97 -20.98 -12.87 21.83
C THR A 97 -21.34 -14.36 21.87
N VAL A 98 -20.36 -15.26 21.68
CA VAL A 98 -20.59 -16.70 21.80
C VAL A 98 -20.99 -17.09 23.23
N LYS A 99 -20.41 -16.45 24.25
CA LYS A 99 -20.78 -16.69 25.65
C LYS A 99 -22.21 -16.23 25.94
N GLU A 100 -22.61 -15.05 25.47
CA GLU A 100 -23.98 -14.54 25.64
C GLU A 100 -25.01 -15.45 24.95
N ARG A 101 -24.65 -16.02 23.81
CA ARG A 101 -25.52 -16.91 23.01
C ARG A 101 -25.35 -18.40 23.34
N THR A 102 -24.71 -18.73 24.47
CA THR A 102 -24.45 -20.12 24.91
C THR A 102 -25.72 -20.96 24.97
N ARG A 103 -26.80 -20.41 25.51
CA ARG A 103 -28.10 -21.11 25.65
C ARG A 103 -28.73 -21.40 24.29
N GLU A 104 -28.64 -20.46 23.34
CA GLU A 104 -29.15 -20.66 21.98
C GLU A 104 -28.44 -21.83 21.27
N PHE A 105 -27.11 -21.87 21.37
CA PHE A 105 -26.30 -22.96 20.80
C PHE A 105 -26.59 -24.29 21.50
N GLY A 106 -26.78 -24.28 22.82
CA GLY A 106 -27.17 -25.45 23.61
C GLY A 106 -28.52 -26.04 23.18
N ILE A 107 -29.54 -25.21 22.98
CA ILE A 107 -30.86 -25.62 22.51
C ILE A 107 -30.79 -26.17 21.08
N LYS A 108 -30.09 -25.49 20.16
CA LYS A 108 -29.90 -25.99 18.78
C LYS A 108 -29.24 -27.36 18.76
N LYS A 109 -28.23 -27.57 19.60
CA LYS A 109 -27.51 -28.85 19.72
C LYS A 109 -28.39 -29.94 20.34
N ALA A 110 -29.26 -29.60 21.30
CA ALA A 110 -30.20 -30.54 21.90
C ALA A 110 -31.29 -31.01 20.92
N ILE A 111 -31.69 -30.16 19.97
CA ILE A 111 -32.66 -30.49 18.90
C ILE A 111 -31.98 -31.22 17.72
N GLY A 112 -30.65 -31.43 17.77
CA GLY A 112 -29.91 -32.24 16.79
C GLY A 112 -29.11 -31.45 15.75
N ALA A 113 -28.88 -30.14 15.96
CA ALA A 113 -27.99 -29.38 15.07
C ALA A 113 -26.57 -29.95 15.10
N SER A 114 -26.00 -30.17 13.91
CA SER A 114 -24.63 -30.67 13.81
C SER A 114 -23.63 -29.63 14.34
N PRO A 115 -22.54 -30.08 15.00
CA PRO A 115 -21.40 -29.22 15.37
C PRO A 115 -20.88 -28.36 14.22
N ALA A 116 -20.88 -28.90 13.00
CA ALA A 116 -20.44 -28.21 11.80
C ALA A 116 -21.36 -27.03 11.42
N ASN A 117 -22.68 -27.16 11.60
CA ASN A 117 -23.62 -26.08 11.31
C ASN A 117 -23.43 -24.89 12.26
N ILE A 118 -23.15 -25.17 13.54
CA ILE A 118 -22.84 -24.12 14.53
C ILE A 118 -21.52 -23.44 14.19
N LEU A 119 -20.49 -24.23 13.85
CA LEU A 119 -19.19 -23.69 13.42
C LEU A 119 -19.34 -22.76 12.22
N ASN A 120 -20.01 -23.23 11.17
CA ASN A 120 -20.20 -22.48 9.93
C ASN A 120 -21.01 -21.21 10.14
N ALA A 121 -22.02 -21.24 11.02
CA ALA A 121 -22.80 -20.05 11.35
C ALA A 121 -21.91 -18.95 11.96
N VAL A 122 -21.05 -19.30 12.93
CA VAL A 122 -20.14 -18.33 13.58
C VAL A 122 -19.04 -17.86 12.61
N LEU A 123 -18.53 -18.73 11.74
CA LEU A 123 -17.55 -18.35 10.73
C LEU A 123 -18.13 -17.38 9.71
N VAL A 124 -19.35 -17.62 9.21
CA VAL A 124 -20.04 -16.71 8.29
C VAL A 124 -20.36 -15.37 8.96
N GLU A 125 -20.77 -15.37 10.22
CA GLU A 125 -20.97 -14.15 11.02
C GLU A 125 -19.67 -13.33 11.11
N SER A 126 -18.54 -13.99 11.40
CA SER A 126 -17.22 -13.36 11.44
C SER A 126 -16.82 -12.75 10.08
N ILE A 127 -16.95 -13.52 8.99
CA ILE A 127 -16.60 -13.06 7.64
C ILE A 127 -17.49 -11.87 7.23
N MET A 128 -18.79 -11.91 7.55
CA MET A 128 -19.67 -10.78 7.26
C MET A 128 -19.27 -9.52 8.03
N ILE A 129 -18.96 -9.63 9.32
CA ILE A 129 -18.50 -8.49 10.12
C ILE A 129 -17.20 -7.93 9.53
N THR A 130 -16.18 -8.76 9.33
CA THR A 130 -14.90 -8.33 8.77
C THR A 130 -15.05 -7.76 7.35
N GLY A 131 -15.91 -8.36 6.53
CA GLY A 131 -16.22 -7.89 5.19
C GLY A 131 -16.88 -6.52 5.20
N VAL A 132 -17.99 -6.35 5.92
CA VAL A 132 -18.74 -5.07 5.98
C VAL A 132 -17.84 -3.95 6.49
N PHE A 133 -17.17 -4.13 7.63
CA PHE A 133 -16.29 -3.10 8.16
C PHE A 133 -15.03 -2.88 7.32
N GLY A 134 -14.51 -3.93 6.66
CA GLY A 134 -13.41 -3.82 5.70
C GLY A 134 -13.78 -2.98 4.48
N TYR A 135 -14.96 -3.20 3.89
CA TYR A 135 -15.47 -2.39 2.77
C TYR A 135 -15.75 -0.95 3.18
N ILE A 136 -16.34 -0.72 4.36
CA ILE A 136 -16.53 0.63 4.90
C ILE A 136 -15.18 1.33 5.06
N GLY A 137 -14.19 0.64 5.66
CA GLY A 137 -12.83 1.18 5.81
C GLY A 137 -12.17 1.53 4.47
N MET A 138 -12.36 0.69 3.45
CA MET A 138 -11.86 0.95 2.10
C MET A 138 -12.50 2.21 1.49
N ILE A 139 -13.83 2.35 1.58
CA ILE A 139 -14.55 3.53 1.07
C ILE A 139 -14.09 4.80 1.79
N LEU A 140 -13.96 4.75 3.11
CA LEU A 140 -13.46 5.88 3.90
C LEU A 140 -12.01 6.23 3.55
N GLY A 141 -11.16 5.23 3.30
CA GLY A 141 -9.78 5.43 2.86
C GLY A 141 -9.70 6.12 1.50
N ILE A 142 -10.49 5.66 0.52
CA ILE A 142 -10.58 6.28 -0.80
C ILE A 142 -11.11 7.72 -0.68
N GLY A 143 -12.16 7.93 0.11
CA GLY A 143 -12.72 9.28 0.33
C GLY A 143 -11.73 10.23 1.01
N LEU A 144 -10.90 9.73 1.92
CA LEU A 144 -9.83 10.52 2.53
C LEU A 144 -8.75 10.90 1.51
N LEU A 145 -8.37 9.98 0.62
CA LEU A 145 -7.42 10.26 -0.46
C LEU A 145 -7.95 11.33 -1.41
N GLU A 146 -9.23 11.24 -1.78
CA GLU A 146 -9.89 12.25 -2.63
C GLU A 146 -9.93 13.62 -1.94
N LEU A 147 -10.28 13.66 -0.65
CA LEU A 147 -10.27 14.90 0.13
C LEU A 147 -8.87 15.54 0.21
N LEU A 148 -7.84 14.73 0.44
CA LEU A 148 -6.45 15.22 0.47
C LEU A 148 -6.01 15.75 -0.90
N SER A 149 -6.40 15.08 -2.00
CA SER A 149 -6.15 15.56 -3.36
C SER A 149 -6.76 16.95 -3.57
N LEU A 150 -8.03 17.14 -3.20
CA LEU A 150 -8.71 18.42 -3.34
C LEU A 150 -8.03 19.54 -2.54
N ILE A 151 -7.56 19.25 -1.32
CA ILE A 151 -6.87 20.24 -0.50
C ILE A 151 -5.50 20.61 -1.11
N MET A 152 -4.76 19.63 -1.61
CA MET A 152 -3.44 19.85 -2.20
C MET A 152 -3.53 20.61 -3.53
N ASP A 153 -4.50 20.29 -4.38
CA ASP A 153 -4.75 21.00 -5.64
C ASP A 153 -5.06 22.49 -5.40
N ASN A 154 -5.77 22.80 -4.30
CA ASN A 154 -6.07 24.19 -3.91
C ASN A 154 -4.87 24.92 -3.27
N ALA A 155 -3.92 24.18 -2.67
CA ALA A 155 -2.76 24.75 -1.99
C ALA A 155 -1.57 25.02 -2.94
N THR A 156 -1.41 24.25 -4.01
CA THR A 156 -0.41 24.51 -5.04
C THR A 156 -0.98 25.43 -6.12
N SER A 157 -0.78 26.74 -5.94
CA SER A 157 -0.98 27.80 -6.94
C SER A 157 0.01 27.68 -8.13
N GLY A 158 -0.05 26.55 -8.84
CA GLY A 158 0.94 26.17 -9.85
C GLY A 158 0.35 25.38 -11.02
N GLY A 159 -0.84 25.75 -11.50
CA GLY A 159 -1.36 25.36 -12.81
C GLY A 159 -1.67 23.87 -13.00
N ALA A 160 -2.46 23.58 -14.05
CA ALA A 160 -2.93 22.24 -14.40
C ALA A 160 -1.82 21.22 -14.78
N ASP A 161 -0.54 21.60 -14.68
CA ASP A 161 0.67 20.89 -15.14
C ASP A 161 1.73 20.63 -14.05
N GLY A 162 1.46 20.95 -12.77
CA GLY A 162 2.31 20.45 -11.69
C GLY A 162 2.31 18.91 -11.65
N PRO A 163 3.39 18.24 -11.20
CA PRO A 163 3.41 16.79 -11.10
C PRO A 163 2.31 16.37 -10.13
N LYS A 164 1.17 15.96 -10.68
CA LYS A 164 0.00 15.56 -9.91
C LYS A 164 0.33 14.22 -9.25
N VAL A 165 0.93 14.28 -8.07
CA VAL A 165 1.39 13.12 -7.28
C VAL A 165 0.22 12.16 -6.97
N PHE A 166 -1.03 12.64 -7.07
CA PHE A 166 -2.26 11.87 -6.84
C PHE A 166 -3.17 11.76 -8.08
N LEU A 167 -2.62 11.77 -9.30
CA LEU A 167 -3.42 11.51 -10.51
C LEU A 167 -3.91 10.06 -10.52
N ASN A 168 -5.23 9.89 -10.40
CA ASN A 168 -5.96 8.62 -10.39
C ASN A 168 -5.68 7.76 -9.14
N PRO A 169 -6.42 7.96 -8.03
CA PRO A 169 -6.64 6.93 -7.03
C PRO A 169 -7.51 5.79 -7.60
N SER A 170 -7.23 5.35 -8.83
CA SER A 170 -7.86 4.17 -9.41
C SER A 170 -7.27 2.96 -8.71
N VAL A 171 -8.01 2.44 -7.74
CA VAL A 171 -7.70 1.15 -7.15
C VAL A 171 -7.85 0.11 -8.25
N ASP A 172 -6.73 -0.47 -8.68
CA ASP A 172 -6.75 -1.56 -9.65
C ASP A 172 -7.67 -2.68 -9.13
N LEU A 173 -8.51 -3.24 -10.01
CA LEU A 173 -9.40 -4.36 -9.67
C LEU A 173 -8.62 -5.52 -9.01
N THR A 174 -7.37 -5.71 -9.42
CA THR A 174 -6.44 -6.69 -8.85
C THR A 174 -6.17 -6.42 -7.38
N ILE A 175 -5.94 -5.17 -6.99
CA ILE A 175 -5.70 -4.78 -5.59
C ILE A 175 -6.97 -5.00 -4.77
N VAL A 176 -8.14 -4.66 -5.31
CA VAL A 176 -9.43 -4.93 -4.65
C VAL A 176 -9.62 -6.43 -4.42
N MET A 177 -9.37 -7.27 -5.43
CA MET A 177 -9.48 -8.72 -5.31
C MET A 177 -8.54 -9.30 -4.25
N ILE A 178 -7.28 -8.84 -4.22
CA ILE A 178 -6.30 -9.25 -3.20
C ILE A 178 -6.77 -8.80 -1.81
N ALA A 179 -7.23 -7.55 -1.67
CA ALA A 179 -7.71 -7.01 -0.40
C ALA A 179 -8.94 -7.78 0.12
N THR A 180 -9.90 -8.09 -0.75
CA THR A 180 -11.06 -8.92 -0.41
C THR A 180 -10.62 -10.32 0.03
N GLY A 181 -9.65 -10.93 -0.66
CA GLY A 181 -9.07 -12.21 -0.25
C GLY A 181 -8.45 -12.15 1.16
N ILE A 182 -7.69 -11.10 1.45
CA ILE A 182 -7.10 -10.86 2.77
C ILE A 182 -8.20 -10.69 3.83
N LEU A 183 -9.28 -9.96 3.54
CA LEU A 183 -10.40 -9.78 4.48
C LEU A 183 -11.12 -11.10 4.79
N ILE A 184 -11.33 -11.97 3.79
CA ILE A 184 -11.94 -13.29 4.00
C ILE A 184 -11.05 -14.15 4.91
N VAL A 185 -9.75 -14.19 4.63
CA VAL A 185 -8.79 -14.94 5.46
C VAL A 185 -8.73 -14.38 6.88
N ALA A 186 -8.70 -13.05 7.03
CA ALA A 186 -8.73 -12.38 8.32
C ALA A 186 -10.00 -12.72 9.13
N GLY A 187 -11.17 -12.68 8.49
CA GLY A 187 -12.44 -13.03 9.10
C GLY A 187 -12.53 -14.48 9.53
N LEU A 188 -11.98 -15.40 8.73
CA LEU A 188 -11.85 -16.82 9.09
C LEU A 188 -10.94 -17.01 10.31
N LEU A 189 -9.77 -16.37 10.33
CA LEU A 189 -8.83 -16.45 11.45
C LEU A 189 -9.43 -15.89 12.75
N ALA A 190 -10.10 -14.74 12.67
CA ALA A 190 -10.78 -14.12 13.80
C ALA A 190 -11.91 -15.01 14.35
N GLY A 191 -12.68 -15.63 13.45
CA GLY A 191 -13.86 -16.44 13.79
C GLY A 191 -13.54 -17.86 14.24
N TYR A 192 -12.40 -18.42 13.85
CA TYR A 192 -12.09 -19.84 14.07
C TYR A 192 -12.01 -20.22 15.56
N PHE A 193 -11.26 -19.45 16.36
CA PHE A 193 -11.15 -19.68 17.80
C PHE A 193 -12.50 -19.61 18.55
N PRO A 194 -13.32 -18.55 18.42
CA PRO A 194 -14.62 -18.48 19.07
C PRO A 194 -15.60 -19.52 18.52
N ALA A 195 -15.60 -19.80 17.22
CA ALA A 195 -16.46 -20.82 16.63
C ALA A 195 -16.17 -22.21 17.22
N ARG A 196 -14.89 -22.55 17.37
CA ARG A 196 -14.48 -23.81 18.02
C ARG A 196 -14.93 -23.86 19.48
N LYS A 197 -14.91 -22.72 20.19
CA LYS A 197 -15.40 -22.63 21.56
C LYS A 197 -16.91 -22.83 21.66
N ALA A 198 -17.70 -22.26 20.73
CA ALA A 198 -19.15 -22.43 20.66
C ALA A 198 -19.56 -23.90 20.51
N VAL A 199 -18.85 -24.63 19.65
CA VAL A 199 -19.13 -26.04 19.35
C VAL A 199 -18.86 -26.96 20.54
N ASN A 200 -17.86 -26.64 21.36
CA ASN A 200 -17.45 -27.45 22.51
C ASN A 200 -18.39 -27.31 23.72
N ILE A 201 -19.33 -26.38 23.71
CA ILE A 201 -20.32 -26.20 24.77
C ILE A 201 -21.21 -27.45 24.84
N LYS A 202 -21.34 -28.04 26.04
CA LYS A 202 -22.23 -29.18 26.27
C LYS A 202 -23.67 -28.70 26.48
N PRO A 203 -24.69 -29.36 25.90
CA PRO A 203 -26.09 -28.96 26.06
C PRO A 203 -26.53 -28.89 27.52
N VAL A 204 -26.06 -29.84 28.34
CA VAL A 204 -26.38 -29.91 29.78
C VAL A 204 -25.81 -28.70 30.53
N GLU A 205 -24.60 -28.27 30.20
CA GLU A 205 -23.96 -27.10 30.81
C GLU A 205 -24.63 -25.80 30.34
N ALA A 206 -25.03 -25.73 29.06
CA ALA A 206 -25.72 -24.57 28.49
C ALA A 206 -27.12 -24.32 29.10
N MET A 207 -27.79 -25.36 29.60
CA MET A 207 -29.09 -25.25 30.27
C MET A 207 -28.96 -24.95 31.78
N ARG A 208 -27.80 -25.20 32.37
CA ARG A 208 -27.52 -25.01 33.81
C ARG A 208 -26.87 -23.67 34.13
N ALA A 209 -26.41 -22.94 33.13
CA ALA A 209 -25.83 -21.61 33.30
C ALA A 209 -26.95 -20.62 33.64
N GLU A 210 -27.07 -20.28 34.93
CA GLU A 210 -27.60 -19.00 35.42
C GLU A 210 -26.52 -17.93 35.35
#